data_AF-A0A8X6NGB1-F1
#
_entry.id   AF-A0A8X6NGB1-F1
#
_cell.length_a   1.000
_cell.length_b   1.000
_cell.length_c   1.000
_cell.angle_alpha   90.00
_cell.angle_beta   90.00
_cell.angle_gamma   90.00
#
_symmetry.space_group_name_H-M   'P 1'
#
loop_
_entity.id
_entity.type
_entity.pdbx_description
1 polymer ?
#
loop_
_entity_poly.entity_id
_entity_poly.type
_entity_poly.pdbx_seq_one_letter_code
_entity_poly.pdbx_strand_id
1 'polypeptide(L)' 'MPPRTSEISKYKGMIKKFRVKELQTYLEFINEDSGGKKSNMLNRAYSTLKYILQRNGCIPKEIENLIERLYE' A
#
# COMPACT_ATOMS: atom_id res chain seq x y z
N MET A 1 -19.33 16.10 -1.07
CA MET A 1 -18.23 15.26 -0.54
C MET A 1 -16.98 15.54 -1.36
N PRO A 2 -15.87 16.02 -0.78
CA PRO A 2 -14.62 16.16 -1.51
C PRO A 2 -14.05 14.76 -1.86
N PRO A 3 -13.22 14.63 -2.89
CA PRO A 3 -13.13 13.40 -3.68
C PRO A 3 -12.23 12.31 -3.06
N ARG A 4 -12.67 11.05 -3.24
CA ARG A 4 -12.03 9.76 -2.90
C ARG A 4 -10.57 9.59 -3.40
N THR A 5 -10.05 10.51 -4.20
CA THR A 5 -8.70 10.48 -4.79
C THR A 5 -7.58 10.86 -3.82
N SER A 6 -7.89 11.54 -2.72
CA SER A 6 -6.88 12.05 -1.77
C SER A 6 -6.20 10.95 -0.96
N GLU A 7 -6.93 9.89 -0.61
CA GLU A 7 -6.42 8.80 0.23
C GLU A 7 -5.41 7.92 -0.51
N ILE A 8 -5.67 7.55 -1.76
CA ILE A 8 -4.70 6.81 -2.58
C ILE A 8 -3.39 7.57 -2.68
N SER A 9 -3.45 8.88 -2.95
CA SER A 9 -2.25 9.71 -3.05
C SER A 9 -1.51 9.81 -1.71
N LYS A 10 -2.22 9.88 -0.58
CA LYS A 10 -1.64 9.84 0.78
C LYS A 10 -0.88 8.53 0.98
N TYR A 11 -1.55 7.38 0.86
CA TYR A 11 -0.93 6.07 1.10
C TYR A 11 0.18 5.74 0.10
N LYS A 12 0.02 6.15 -1.17
CA LYS A 12 1.07 6.04 -2.18
C LYS A 12 2.31 6.84 -1.79
N GLY A 13 2.14 8.04 -1.23
CA GLY A 13 3.24 8.86 -0.72
C GLY A 13 3.97 8.22 0.45
N MET A 14 3.23 7.58 1.37
CA MET A 14 3.79 6.86 2.51
C MET A 14 4.56 5.62 2.06
N ILE A 15 3.93 4.75 1.27
CA ILE A 15 4.55 3.52 0.74
C ILE A 15 5.79 3.82 -0.11
N LYS A 16 5.82 4.95 -0.83
CA LYS A 16 7.02 5.37 -1.58
C LYS A 16 8.25 5.56 -0.69
N LYS A 17 8.04 6.00 0.56
CA LYS A 17 9.10 6.24 1.54
C LYS A 17 9.57 4.95 2.22
N PHE A 18 8.81 3.87 2.12
CA PHE A 18 9.16 2.59 2.73
C PHE A 18 10.50 2.05 2.23
N ARG A 19 11.23 1.43 3.14
CA ARG A 19 12.41 0.60 2.89
C ARG A 19 11.97 -0.75 2.32
N VAL A 20 12.93 -1.51 1.80
CA VAL A 20 12.66 -2.84 1.21
C VAL A 20 11.97 -3.75 2.22
N LYS A 21 12.43 -3.77 3.49
CA LYS A 21 11.83 -4.58 4.54
C LYS A 21 10.35 -4.23 4.81
N GLU A 22 10.02 -2.95 4.90
CA GLU A 22 8.64 -2.47 5.12
C GLU A 22 7.74 -2.83 3.93
N LEU A 23 8.25 -2.68 2.70
CA LEU A 23 7.55 -3.13 1.49
C LEU A 23 7.33 -4.64 1.48
N GLN A 24 8.31 -5.43 1.94
CA GLN A 24 8.17 -6.87 2.04
C GLN A 24 7.07 -7.23 3.05
N THR A 25 7.10 -6.66 4.25
CA THR A 25 6.06 -6.89 5.26
C THR A 25 4.68 -6.48 4.76
N TYR A 26 4.57 -5.34 4.06
CA TYR A 26 3.31 -4.91 3.45
C TYR A 26 2.80 -5.90 2.40
N LEU A 27 3.67 -6.37 1.51
CA LEU A 27 3.32 -7.33 0.46
C LEU A 27 2.96 -8.70 1.06
N GLU A 28 3.71 -9.17 2.06
CA GLU A 28 3.40 -10.41 2.77
C GLU A 28 2.04 -10.34 3.47
N PHE A 29 1.70 -9.20 4.10
CA PHE A 29 0.42 -9.01 4.76
C PHE A 29 -0.76 -9.11 3.79
N ILE A 30 -0.63 -8.55 2.59
CA ILE A 30 -1.67 -8.62 1.55
C ILE A 30 -1.57 -9.91 0.70
N ASN A 31 -0.74 -10.89 1.10
CA ASN A 31 -0.48 -12.14 0.40
C ASN A 31 0.01 -11.96 -1.06
N GLU A 32 0.86 -10.97 -1.29
CA GLU A 32 1.50 -10.68 -2.58
C GLU A 32 2.99 -11.04 -2.58
N ASP A 33 3.57 -11.21 -3.77
CA ASP A 33 4.99 -11.53 -3.91
C ASP A 33 5.88 -10.38 -3.39
N SER A 34 6.56 -10.65 -2.28
CA SER A 34 7.52 -9.76 -1.61
C SER A 34 8.95 -9.90 -2.17
N GLY A 35 9.16 -10.70 -3.22
CA GLY A 35 10.44 -10.89 -3.88
C GLY A 35 10.80 -9.81 -4.92
N GLY A 36 12.10 -9.61 -5.14
CA GLY A 36 12.62 -8.84 -6.28
C GLY A 36 13.13 -7.43 -5.95
N LYS A 37 13.18 -6.55 -6.97
CA LYS A 37 13.67 -5.16 -6.81
C LYS A 37 12.61 -4.30 -6.12
N LYS A 38 13.06 -3.32 -5.32
CA LYS A 38 12.19 -2.32 -4.64
C LYS A 38 11.17 -1.67 -5.58
N SER A 39 11.58 -1.35 -6.81
CA SER A 39 10.68 -0.78 -7.84
C SER A 39 9.51 -1.70 -8.19
N ASN A 40 9.76 -3.02 -8.27
CA ASN A 40 8.72 -4.00 -8.56
C ASN A 40 7.78 -4.16 -7.35
N MET A 41 8.34 -4.21 -6.15
CA MET A 41 7.56 -4.23 -4.90
C MET A 41 6.63 -3.02 -4.80
N LEU A 42 7.14 -1.82 -5.09
CA LEU A 42 6.34 -0.60 -5.11
C LEU A 42 5.21 -0.68 -6.14
N ASN A 43 5.50 -1.13 -7.36
CA ASN A 43 4.48 -1.27 -8.41
C ASN A 43 3.39 -2.27 -8.02
N ARG A 44 3.75 -3.39 -7.37
CA ARG A 44 2.79 -4.35 -6.83
C ARG A 44 1.96 -3.74 -5.72
N ALA A 45 2.61 -3.16 -4.71
CA ALA A 45 1.94 -2.50 -3.60
C ALA A 45 0.91 -1.48 -4.09
N TYR A 46 1.26 -0.64 -5.08
CA TYR A 46 0.33 0.32 -5.68
C TYR A 46 -0.79 -0.32 -6.49
N SER A 47 -0.48 -1.38 -7.26
CA SER A 47 -1.48 -2.09 -8.06
C SER A 47 -2.50 -2.79 -7.16
N THR A 48 -2.03 -3.46 -6.11
CA THR A 48 -2.89 -4.15 -5.14
C THR A 48 -3.72 -3.15 -4.34
N LEU A 49 -3.12 -2.03 -3.90
CA LEU A 49 -3.85 -0.98 -3.18
C LEU A 49 -4.92 -0.31 -4.06
N LYS A 50 -4.64 -0.12 -5.36
CA LYS A 50 -5.64 0.32 -6.35
C LYS A 50 -6.75 -0.72 -6.54
N TYR A 51 -6.40 -2.00 -6.60
CA TYR A 51 -7.35 -3.10 -6.76
C TYR A 51 -8.31 -3.22 -5.57
N ILE A 52 -7.77 -3.18 -4.36
CA ILE A 52 -8.53 -3.22 -3.11
C ILE A 52 -9.53 -2.06 -3.05
N LEU A 53 -9.09 -0.86 -3.43
CA LEU A 53 -9.93 0.34 -3.41
C LEU A 53 -10.98 0.32 -4.52
N GLN A 54 -10.67 -0.25 -5.69
CA GLN A 54 -11.68 -0.46 -6.75
C GLN A 54 -12.75 -1.46 -6.33
N ARG A 55 -12.39 -2.54 -5.60
CA ARG A 55 -13.34 -3.57 -5.17
C ARG A 55 -14.18 -3.14 -3.97
N ASN A 56 -13.58 -2.56 -2.95
CA ASN A 56 -14.25 -2.25 -1.68
C ASN A 56 -14.78 -0.82 -1.62
N GLY A 57 -14.35 0.06 -2.54
CA GLY A 57 -14.68 1.49 -2.50
C GLY A 57 -13.91 2.29 -1.44
N CYS A 58 -13.13 1.63 -0.58
CA CYS A 58 -12.27 2.20 0.45
C CYS A 58 -11.05 1.29 0.71
N ILE A 59 -10.05 1.79 1.43
CA ILE A 59 -8.95 0.96 1.94
C ILE A 59 -9.41 0.31 3.25
N PRO A 60 -9.25 -1.01 3.42
CA PRO A 60 -9.49 -1.68 4.68
C PRO A 60 -8.65 -1.06 5.81
N LYS A 61 -9.28 -0.84 6.97
CA LYS A 61 -8.61 -0.28 8.15
C LYS A 61 -7.37 -1.07 8.57
N GLU A 62 -7.33 -2.37 8.34
CA GLU A 62 -6.16 -3.20 8.65
C GLU A 62 -4.93 -2.81 7.82
N ILE A 63 -5.14 -2.52 6.54
CA ILE A 63 -4.08 -2.09 5.62
C ILE A 63 -3.65 -0.66 5.94
N GLU A 64 -4.61 0.20 6.26
CA GLU A 64 -4.34 1.56 6.75
C GLU A 64 -3.47 1.54 8.02
N ASN A 65 -3.90 0.81 9.05
CA ASN A 65 -3.14 0.66 10.29
C ASN A 65 -1.74 0.10 10.03
N LEU A 66 -1.60 -0.87 9.12
CA LEU A 66 -0.29 -1.41 8.77
C LEU A 66 0.60 -0.34 8.11
N ILE A 67 0.08 0.42 7.15
CA ILE A 67 0.84 1.47 6.46
C ILE A 67 1.24 2.57 7.46
N GLU A 68 0.35 2.98 8.36
CA GLU A 68 0.68 3.97 9.40
C GLU A 68 1.74 3.44 10.35
N ARG A 69 1.62 2.18 10.80
CA ARG A 69 2.56 1.55 11.72
C ARG A 69 3.95 1.27 11.11
N LEU A 70 4.02 1.09 9.80
CA LEU A 70 5.29 0.94 9.06
C LEU A 70 5.91 2.30 8.66
N TYR A 71 5.14 3.39 8.76
CA TYR A 71 5.61 4.73 8.41
C TYR A 71 6.17 5.50 9.60
N GLU A 72 5.70 5.18 10.82
CA GLU A 72 6.18 5.71 12.10
C GLU A 72 7.60 5.23 12.42
#